data_AF-A0A6A3G0J5-F1
#
_entry.id   AF-A0A6A3G0J5-F1
#
_cell.length_a   1.000
_cell.length_b   1.000
_cell.length_c   1.000
_cell.angle_alpha   90.00
_cell.angle_beta   90.00
_cell.angle_gamma   90.00
#
_symmetry.space_group_name_H-M   'P 1'
#
loop_
_entity.id
_entity.type
_entity.pdbx_description
1 polymer ?
#
loop_
_entity_poly.entity_id
_entity_poly.type
_entity_poly.pdbx_seq_one_letter_code
_entity_poly.pdbx_strand_id
1 'polypeptide(L)'
;MVGLSLSELSPEELHAGDKIAYYSWAFVTGDPRGYRESVVLRVDSSTTEGTPIQVDTGEVVPLTMKLKRLVDHTGHHCTGEEAKWRNLRTFRLVDGTYDAPMRSSAFNRAVQDAIADAF
;
A
#
# COMPACT_ATOMS: atom_id res chain seq x y z
N MET A 1 27.52 -12.23 8.01
CA MET A 1 26.37 -11.71 7.26
C MET A 1 26.53 -10.20 7.24
N VAL A 2 27.02 -9.63 6.13
CA VAL A 2 27.12 -8.16 6.00
C VAL A 2 25.71 -7.66 5.72
N GLY A 3 25.16 -6.86 6.63
CA GLY A 3 23.89 -6.20 6.40
C GLY A 3 24.07 -5.14 5.31
N LEU A 4 23.22 -5.17 4.29
CA LEU A 4 23.22 -4.12 3.26
C LEU A 4 22.85 -2.79 3.91
N SER A 5 23.63 -1.76 3.60
CA SER A 5 23.30 -0.38 3.93
C SER A 5 22.07 0.06 3.15
N LEU A 6 21.27 0.95 3.73
CA LEU A 6 20.09 1.55 3.08
C LEU A 6 20.45 2.21 1.74
N SER A 7 21.67 2.75 1.63
CA SER A 7 22.22 3.37 0.43
C SER A 7 22.56 2.38 -0.69
N GLU A 8 22.66 1.08 -0.38
CA GLU A 8 22.95 0.02 -1.35
C GLU A 8 21.68 -0.59 -1.96
N LEU A 9 20.50 -0.18 -1.48
CA LEU A 9 19.22 -0.51 -2.11
C LEU A 9 18.93 0.49 -3.22
N SER A 10 18.50 0.00 -4.39
CA SER A 10 18.00 0.85 -5.45
C SER A 10 16.88 1.75 -4.90
N PRO A 11 17.02 3.08 -4.99
CA PRO A 11 16.01 3.99 -4.49
C PRO A 11 14.70 3.74 -5.23
N GLU A 12 13.61 3.61 -4.49
CA GLU A 12 12.29 3.40 -5.06
C GLU A 12 11.33 4.41 -4.45
N GLU A 13 10.56 5.06 -5.32
CA GLU A 13 9.59 6.08 -4.92
C GLU A 13 8.22 5.44 -4.72
N LEU A 14 7.52 5.89 -3.67
CA LEU A 14 6.15 5.49 -3.40
C LEU A 14 5.24 6.71 -3.55
N HIS A 15 4.24 6.58 -4.41
CA HIS A 15 3.31 7.65 -4.75
C HIS A 15 1.87 7.28 -4.32
N ALA A 16 1.05 8.30 -4.09
CA ALA A 16 -0.40 8.09 -4.08
C ALA A 16 -0.85 7.60 -5.46
N GLY A 17 -1.74 6.60 -5.49
CA GLY A 17 -2.18 5.88 -6.68
C GLY A 17 -1.42 4.58 -6.94
N ASP A 18 -0.25 4.36 -6.32
CA ASP A 18 0.46 3.09 -6.43
C ASP A 18 -0.40 1.94 -5.86
N LYS A 19 -0.44 0.81 -6.57
CA LYS A 19 -1.01 -0.44 -6.07
C LYS A 19 0.09 -1.25 -5.40
N ILE A 20 -0.12 -1.59 -4.12
CA ILE A 20 0.85 -2.32 -3.30
C ILE A 20 0.28 -3.64 -2.79
N ALA A 21 1.17 -4.59 -2.53
CA ALA A 21 0.91 -5.78 -1.75
C ALA A 21 1.61 -5.70 -0.39
N TYR A 22 0.94 -6.11 0.67
CA TYR A 22 1.51 -6.22 2.01
C TYR A 22 0.86 -7.37 2.80
N TYR A 23 1.47 -7.75 3.93
CA TYR A 23 0.84 -8.69 4.86
C TYR A 23 0.29 -7.93 6.06
N SER A 24 -1.01 -8.06 6.33
CA SER A 24 -1.67 -7.44 7.47
C SER A 24 -1.00 -7.83 8.79
N TRP A 25 -0.93 -6.89 9.73
CA TRP A 25 -0.20 -7.07 10.98
C TRP A 25 -0.83 -8.13 11.91
N ALA A 26 -2.09 -8.50 11.66
CA ALA A 26 -2.77 -9.58 12.37
C ALA A 26 -2.20 -10.98 12.06
N PHE A 27 -1.36 -11.12 11.03
CA PHE A 27 -0.80 -12.40 10.59
C PHE A 27 0.72 -12.33 10.47
N VAL A 28 1.36 -13.50 10.54
CA VAL A 28 2.80 -13.62 10.28
C VAL A 28 3.07 -13.38 8.79
N THR A 29 4.15 -12.67 8.45
CA THR A 29 4.58 -12.46 7.06
C THR A 29 4.75 -13.80 6.33
N GLY A 30 4.05 -13.96 5.21
CA GLY A 30 4.03 -15.20 4.43
C GLY A 30 2.77 -16.05 4.64
N ASP A 31 1.94 -15.77 5.65
CA ASP A 31 0.63 -16.42 5.79
C ASP A 31 -0.33 -15.87 4.72
N PRO A 32 -0.89 -16.73 3.84
CA PRO A 32 -1.81 -16.29 2.79
C PRO A 32 -3.03 -15.52 3.31
N ARG A 33 -3.50 -15.79 4.53
CA ARG A 33 -4.63 -15.07 5.14
C ARG A 33 -4.32 -13.61 5.44
N GLY A 34 -3.04 -13.29 5.63
CA GLY A 34 -2.54 -11.94 5.84
C GLY A 34 -2.32 -11.15 4.57
N TYR A 35 -2.27 -11.79 3.40
CA TYR A 35 -1.98 -11.08 2.15
C TYR A 35 -3.08 -10.06 1.81
N ARG A 36 -2.67 -8.84 1.48
CA ARG A 36 -3.52 -7.72 1.06
C ARG A 36 -2.95 -7.11 -0.21
N GLU A 37 -3.84 -6.70 -1.10
CA GLU A 37 -3.54 -5.74 -2.15
C GLU A 37 -4.38 -4.50 -1.90
N SER A 38 -3.75 -3.33 -2.02
CA SER A 38 -4.40 -2.05 -1.74
C SER A 38 -3.88 -0.97 -2.68
N VAL A 39 -4.67 0.09 -2.81
CA VAL A 39 -4.23 1.33 -3.45
C VAL A 39 -3.80 2.32 -2.37
N VAL A 40 -2.67 2.99 -2.58
CA VAL A 40 -2.21 4.08 -1.72
C VAL A 40 -3.06 5.32 -2.03
N LEU A 41 -3.88 5.76 -1.07
CA LEU A 41 -4.74 6.92 -1.19
C LEU A 41 -4.03 8.22 -0.84
N ARG A 42 -3.12 8.19 0.13
CA ARG A 42 -2.38 9.37 0.57
C ARG A 42 -0.97 8.95 0.97
N VAL A 43 -0.02 9.82 0.65
CA VAL A 43 1.35 9.78 1.18
C VAL A 43 1.61 11.11 1.88
N ASP A 44 2.08 11.04 3.11
CA ASP A 44 2.46 12.16 3.97
C ASP A 44 3.79 11.83 4.67
N SER A 45 4.88 12.25 4.03
CA SER A 45 6.25 12.05 4.51
C SER A 45 6.57 12.84 5.77
N SER A 46 5.76 13.84 6.13
CA SER A 46 5.95 14.69 7.30
C SER A 46 5.42 14.07 8.60
N THR A 47 4.67 12.97 8.50
CA THR A 47 3.99 12.39 9.66
C THR A 47 4.97 11.81 10.69
N THR A 48 4.90 12.32 11.91
CA THR A 48 5.69 11.82 13.05
C THR A 48 5.13 10.53 13.65
N GLU A 49 3.87 10.18 13.33
CA GLU A 49 3.16 9.02 13.87
C GLU A 49 3.65 7.67 13.31
N GLY A 50 4.59 7.68 12.35
CA GLY A 50 5.18 6.47 11.79
C GLY A 50 4.28 5.70 10.81
N THR A 51 3.18 6.33 10.38
CA THR A 51 2.15 5.81 9.47
C THR A 51 1.97 6.77 8.29
N PRO A 52 2.98 6.91 7.43
CA PRO A 52 3.01 7.99 6.44
C PRO A 52 2.14 7.72 5.21
N ILE A 53 1.42 6.59 5.15
CA ILE A 53 0.54 6.25 4.04
C ILE A 53 -0.85 5.88 4.52
N GLN A 54 -1.84 6.24 3.72
CA GLN A 54 -3.22 5.78 3.86
C GLN A 54 -3.56 4.85 2.69
N VAL A 55 -4.21 3.72 2.97
CA VAL A 55 -4.61 2.74 1.97
C VAL A 55 -6.13 2.57 1.93
N ASP A 56 -6.66 2.15 0.79
CA ASP A 56 -8.10 1.97 0.54
C ASP A 56 -8.78 0.92 1.42
N THR A 57 -8.01 -0.04 1.94
CA THR A 57 -8.46 -1.02 2.94
C THR A 57 -8.75 -0.40 4.30
N GLY A 58 -8.19 0.79 4.58
CA GLY A 58 -8.26 1.44 5.90
C GLY A 58 -7.33 0.82 6.95
N GLU A 59 -6.54 -0.20 6.60
CA GLU A 59 -5.57 -0.78 7.53
C GLU A 59 -4.40 0.20 7.76
N VAL A 60 -3.91 0.24 9.00
CA VAL A 60 -2.72 1.03 9.34
C VAL A 60 -1.48 0.30 8.84
N VAL A 61 -0.63 0.99 8.07
CA VAL A 61 0.63 0.43 7.53
C VAL A 61 1.83 1.21 8.10
N PRO A 62 2.45 0.74 9.20
CA PRO A 62 3.64 1.38 9.77
C PRO A 62 4.87 1.27 8.87
N LEU A 63 5.82 2.19 9.07
CA LEU A 63 7.12 2.24 8.39
C LEU A 63 7.93 0.93 8.41
N THR A 64 7.70 0.07 9.42
CA THR A 64 8.40 -1.20 9.61
C THR A 64 7.80 -2.36 8.81
N MET A 65 6.59 -2.20 8.25
CA MET A 65 5.98 -3.23 7.43
C MET A 65 6.69 -3.38 6.09
N LYS A 66 6.74 -4.62 5.60
CA LYS A 66 7.18 -4.91 4.24
C LYS A 66 6.01 -4.78 3.28
N LEU A 67 6.29 -4.14 2.16
CA LEU A 67 5.37 -4.06 1.04
C LEU A 67 6.12 -4.32 -0.27
N LYS A 68 5.35 -4.57 -1.31
CA LYS A 68 5.81 -4.73 -2.68
C LYS A 68 4.93 -3.87 -3.58
N ARG A 69 5.53 -3.08 -4.48
CA ARG A 69 4.78 -2.37 -5.51
C ARG A 69 4.37 -3.37 -6.61
N LEU A 70 3.11 -3.27 -7.04
CA LEU A 70 2.51 -4.12 -8.08
C LEU A 70 2.27 -3.33 -9.35
N VAL A 71 1.73 -2.13 -9.19
CA VAL A 71 1.43 -1.18 -10.28
C VAL A 71 1.77 0.20 -9.77
N ASP A 72 2.41 1.01 -10.59
CA ASP A 72 2.67 2.40 -10.25
C ASP A 72 1.43 3.29 -10.45
N HIS A 73 1.50 4.52 -9.96
CA HIS A 73 0.46 5.54 -10.10
C HIS A 73 0.12 5.90 -11.56
N THR A 74 0.97 5.53 -12.53
CA THR A 74 0.72 5.74 -13.97
C THR A 74 0.05 4.54 -14.64
N GLY A 75 -0.12 3.43 -13.91
CA GLY A 75 -0.72 2.19 -14.41
C GLY A 75 0.28 1.18 -14.96
N HIS A 76 1.59 1.42 -14.87
CA HIS A 76 2.59 0.44 -15.30
C HIS A 76 2.82 -0.63 -14.23
N HIS A 77 2.90 -1.88 -14.67
CA HIS A 77 3.22 -3.00 -13.80
C HIS A 77 4.69 -2.92 -13.34
N CYS A 78 4.90 -2.86 -12.03
CA CYS A 78 6.23 -2.95 -11.45
C CYS A 78 6.80 -4.36 -11.68
N THR A 79 8.02 -4.45 -12.21
CA THR A 79 8.70 -5.72 -12.49
C THR A 79 10.15 -5.69 -12.00
N GLY A 80 10.77 -6.87 -11.88
CA GLY A 80 12.18 -6.99 -11.49
C GLY A 80 12.51 -6.32 -10.14
N GLU A 81 13.36 -5.30 -10.16
CA GLU A 81 13.84 -4.58 -8.98
C GLU A 81 12.74 -3.80 -8.23
N GLU A 82 11.78 -3.23 -8.95
CA GLU A 82 10.63 -2.47 -8.39
C GLU A 82 9.61 -3.41 -7.73
N ALA A 83 9.57 -4.66 -8.16
CA ALA A 83 8.62 -5.66 -7.68
C ALA A 83 9.15 -6.47 -6.46
N LYS A 84 10.11 -5.92 -5.71
CA LYS A 84 10.72 -6.58 -4.54
C LYS A 84 10.01 -6.21 -3.25
N TRP A 85 9.93 -7.18 -2.34
CA TRP A 85 9.46 -6.97 -0.98
C TRP A 85 10.51 -6.18 -0.19
N ARG A 86 10.18 -4.97 0.25
CA ARG A 86 11.07 -4.11 1.05
C ARG A 86 10.29 -3.37 2.13
N ASN A 87 10.98 -2.87 3.15
CA ASN A 87 10.32 -2.15 4.24
C ASN A 87 9.81 -0.78 3.75
N LEU A 88 8.65 -0.34 4.21
CA LEU A 88 8.10 0.97 3.83
C LEU A 88 9.10 2.11 4.10
N ARG A 89 9.85 2.06 5.20
CA ARG A 89 10.89 3.04 5.54
C ARG A 89 12.04 3.19 4.53
N THR A 90 12.19 2.25 3.58
CA THR A 90 13.26 2.33 2.56
C THR A 90 12.81 3.03 1.28
N PHE A 91 11.51 3.32 1.15
CA PHE A 91 10.99 4.07 0.01
C PHE A 91 11.23 5.57 0.22
N ARG A 92 11.46 6.26 -0.89
CA ARG A 92 11.32 7.70 -0.94
C ARG A 92 9.83 8.02 -1.09
N LEU A 93 9.25 8.58 -0.05
CA LEU A 93 7.84 8.94 -0.02
C LEU A 93 7.63 10.26 -0.75
N VAL A 94 6.74 10.27 -1.74
CA VAL A 94 6.37 11.47 -2.48
C VAL A 94 4.97 11.89 -2.06
N ASP A 95 4.88 13.04 -1.39
CA ASP A 95 3.62 13.54 -0.85
C ASP A 95 2.56 13.70 -1.94
N GLY A 96 1.35 13.25 -1.65
CA GLY A 96 0.27 13.29 -2.61
C GLY A 96 -0.99 12.63 -2.12
N THR A 97 -2.08 12.88 -2.85
CA THR A 97 -3.39 12.26 -2.63
C THR A 97 -3.92 11.70 -3.93
N TYR A 98 -4.58 10.56 -3.85
CA TYR A 98 -5.22 9.88 -4.95
C TYR A 98 -6.67 9.60 -4.60
N ASP A 99 -7.58 10.05 -5.47
CA ASP A 99 -9.01 9.88 -5.27
C ASP A 99 -9.42 8.49 -5.75
N ALA A 100 -9.70 7.61 -4.79
CA ALA A 100 -10.31 6.32 -5.03
C ALA A 100 -11.24 5.95 -3.87
N PRO A 101 -12.34 5.23 -4.16
CA PRO A 101 -13.26 4.82 -3.11
C PRO A 101 -12.55 3.91 -2.12
N MET A 102 -12.74 4.16 -0.82
CA MET A 102 -12.38 3.17 0.19
C MET A 102 -13.12 1.88 -0.10
N ARG A 103 -12.49 0.75 0.22
CA ARG A 103 -13.07 -0.57 0.01
C ARG A 103 -14.40 -0.73 0.77
N SER A 104 -14.49 -0.15 1.96
CA SER A 104 -15.73 -0.08 2.75
C SER A 104 -16.82 0.76 2.07
N SER A 105 -16.47 1.90 1.49
CA SER A 105 -17.39 2.75 0.72
C SER A 105 -17.90 2.05 -0.54
N ALA A 106 -17.01 1.38 -1.27
CA ALA A 106 -17.38 0.58 -2.44
C ALA A 106 -18.32 -0.57 -2.08
N PHE A 107 -18.04 -1.27 -0.96
CA PHE A 107 -18.92 -2.32 -0.45
C PHE A 107 -20.28 -1.78 -0.02
N ASN A 108 -20.32 -0.71 0.77
CA ASN A 108 -21.58 -0.10 1.22
C ASN A 108 -22.45 0.32 0.04
N ARG A 109 -21.84 0.90 -1.00
CA ARG A 109 -22.56 1.26 -2.23
C ARG A 109 -23.14 0.03 -2.92
N ALA A 110 -22.34 -1.03 -3.10
CA ALA A 110 -22.82 -2.28 -3.70
C ALA A 110 -23.99 -2.90 -2.92
N VAL A 111 -23.97 -2.82 -1.59
CA VAL A 111 -25.10 -3.29 -0.75
C VAL A 111 -26.34 -2.44 -0.96
N GLN A 112 -26.21 -1.11 -1.00
CA GLN A 112 -27.35 -0.20 -1.23
C GLN A 112 -27.97 -0.43 -2.61
N ASP A 113 -27.12 -0.57 -3.64
CA ASP A 113 -27.57 -0.83 -5.02
C ASP A 113 -28.32 -2.18 -5.10
N ALA A 114 -27.80 -3.23 -4.46
CA ALA A 114 -28.47 -4.54 -4.43
C ALA A 114 -29.81 -4.53 -3.67
N ILE A 115 -29.96 -3.69 -2.64
CA ILE A 115 -31.24 -3.51 -1.93
C ILE A 115 -32.23 -2.76 -2.83
N ALA A 116 -31.78 -1.72 -3.53
CA ALA A 116 -32.61 -0.93 -4.44
C ALA A 116 -33.09 -1.73 -5.65
N ASP A 117 -32.29 -2.68 -6.15
CA ASP A 117 -32.71 -3.57 -7.24
C ASP A 117 -33.73 -4.64 -6.80
N ALA A 118 -33.83 -4.93 -5.51
CA ALA A 118 -34.69 -5.99 -4.97
C ALA A 118 -36.11 -5.53 -4.60
N PHE A 119 -36.36 -4.22 -4.51
CA PHE A 119 -37.62 -3.61 -4.07
C PHE A 119 -38.09 -2.51 -5.02
#